data_AF-A0A958PWC3-F1
#
_entry.id   AF-A0A958PWC3-F1
#
_cell.length_a   1.000
_cell.length_b   1.000
_cell.length_c   1.000
_cell.angle_alpha   90.00
_cell.angle_beta   90.00
_cell.angle_gamma   90.00
#
_symmetry.space_group_name_H-M   'P 1'
#
loop_
_entity.id
_entity.type
_entity.pdbx_description
1 polymer ?
#
loop_
_entity_poly.entity_id
_entity_poly.type
_entity_poly.pdbx_seq_one_letter_code
_entity_poly.pdbx_strand_id
1 'polypeptide(L)'
;MKAHHLFVFLAMFFFACKDRKKETIKVNEISLEEGFKILNTSCFSCHNPNPQNKTKVAPSPKEIKLAYLNKYTDFDNFLEHFVAFQENPLKANAIMPEAVDKYGIMPKLGYTKEQLTAVAGYIYTSNLETDDWFAVSYPKEREKYLKTNTENNPLEIGQNIALQTKSILGKNLLNAIKTKGTEGAVSFLFYPRHTINRQYGCSLERPY
;
A
#
# COMPACT_ATOMS: atom_id res chain seq x y z
N MET A 1 -32.64 -52.70 -38.96
CA MET A 1 -32.71 -52.19 -37.58
C MET A 1 -31.28 -52.05 -37.08
N LYS A 2 -30.62 -50.94 -37.45
CA LYS A 2 -30.23 -49.78 -36.61
C LYS A 2 -29.16 -50.10 -35.55
N ALA A 3 -27.93 -49.81 -35.94
CA ALA A 3 -26.76 -49.58 -35.09
C ALA A 3 -26.78 -48.15 -34.51
N HIS A 4 -25.77 -47.85 -33.67
CA HIS A 4 -25.47 -46.59 -32.95
C HIS A 4 -26.17 -46.46 -31.57
N HIS A 5 -25.52 -46.18 -30.44
CA HIS A 5 -24.31 -45.38 -30.19
C HIS A 5 -23.48 -45.93 -29.01
N LEU A 6 -22.20 -46.14 -29.31
CA LEU A 6 -21.01 -45.96 -28.47
C LEU A 6 -20.93 -44.49 -27.98
N PHE A 7 -20.23 -44.22 -26.86
CA PHE A 7 -20.12 -42.95 -26.08
C PHE A 7 -21.30 -42.75 -25.10
N VAL A 8 -21.13 -42.70 -23.77
CA VAL A 8 -20.44 -41.64 -23.02
C VAL A 8 -19.82 -42.21 -21.72
N PHE A 9 -18.49 -42.34 -21.73
CA PHE A 9 -17.65 -42.06 -20.56
C PHE A 9 -17.73 -40.55 -20.33
N LEU A 10 -17.93 -40.04 -19.11
CA LEU A 10 -17.19 -38.90 -18.53
C LEU A 10 -17.90 -38.38 -17.25
N ALA A 11 -17.30 -38.74 -16.12
CA ALA A 11 -17.09 -37.90 -14.93
C ALA A 11 -18.18 -36.87 -14.54
N MET A 12 -19.06 -37.23 -13.61
CA MET A 12 -19.56 -36.28 -12.61
C MET A 12 -18.49 -36.05 -11.54
N PHE A 13 -17.42 -35.34 -11.90
CA PHE A 13 -16.68 -34.55 -10.92
C PHE A 13 -17.51 -33.28 -10.71
N PHE A 14 -18.43 -33.32 -9.75
CA PHE A 14 -18.96 -32.09 -9.18
C PHE A 14 -17.80 -31.38 -8.49
N PHE A 15 -17.18 -30.44 -9.20
CA PHE A 15 -16.38 -29.39 -8.60
C PHE A 15 -17.28 -28.65 -7.62
N ALA A 16 -17.12 -28.95 -6.33
CA ALA A 16 -17.61 -28.09 -5.27
C ALA A 16 -16.80 -26.78 -5.33
N CYS A 17 -17.29 -25.80 -6.08
CA CYS A 17 -16.90 -24.41 -5.90
C CYS A 17 -17.30 -24.01 -4.47
N LYS A 18 -16.31 -23.95 -3.58
CA LYS A 18 -16.46 -23.30 -2.28
C LYS A 18 -16.55 -21.80 -2.54
N ASP A 19 -17.76 -21.30 -2.77
CA ASP A 19 -18.02 -19.86 -2.78
C ASP A 19 -17.51 -19.27 -1.47
N ARG A 20 -16.45 -18.45 -1.55
CA ARG A 20 -16.01 -17.63 -0.43
C ARG A 20 -17.11 -16.59 -0.19
N LYS A 21 -18.03 -16.92 0.70
CA LYS A 21 -19.01 -16.00 1.26
C LYS A 21 -18.22 -14.83 1.88
N LYS A 22 -18.15 -13.71 1.15
CA LYS A 22 -17.65 -12.43 1.65
C LYS A 22 -18.60 -12.07 2.78
N GLU A 23 -18.22 -12.37 4.02
CA GLU A 23 -18.94 -11.86 5.19
C GLU A 23 -19.18 -10.36 4.98
N THR A 24 -20.38 -9.91 5.33
CA THR A 24 -20.79 -8.51 5.26
C THR A 24 -19.99 -7.72 6.29
N ILE A 25 -18.75 -7.41 5.91
CA ILE A 25 -17.82 -6.55 6.65
C ILE A 25 -18.49 -5.19 6.79
N LYS A 26 -18.61 -4.68 8.02
CA LYS A 26 -19.09 -3.32 8.33
C LYS A 26 -18.03 -2.25 7.97
N VAL A 27 -17.41 -2.36 6.80
CA VAL A 27 -16.53 -1.30 6.27
C VAL A 27 -17.44 -0.40 5.44
N ASN A 28 -17.75 0.76 6.01
CA ASN A 28 -18.56 1.77 5.34
C ASN A 28 -17.72 2.53 4.28
N GLU A 29 -18.40 3.24 3.39
CA GLU A 29 -17.73 3.94 2.28
C GLU A 29 -16.75 5.04 2.76
N ILE A 30 -17.06 5.69 3.88
CA ILE A 30 -16.20 6.72 4.51
C ILE A 30 -14.84 6.10 4.93
N SER A 31 -14.87 4.90 5.52
CA SER A 31 -13.67 4.16 5.92
C SER A 31 -12.84 3.71 4.71
N LEU A 32 -13.48 3.38 3.58
CA LEU A 32 -12.76 3.04 2.35
C LEU A 32 -12.06 4.25 1.73
N GLU A 33 -12.69 5.41 1.77
CA GLU A 33 -12.11 6.67 1.30
C GLU A 33 -10.85 7.03 2.09
N GLU A 34 -10.94 7.01 3.41
CA GLU A 34 -9.80 7.27 4.30
C GLU A 34 -8.66 6.26 4.05
N GLY A 35 -8.98 4.96 4.00
CA GLY A 35 -8.00 3.90 3.74
C GLY A 35 -7.27 4.09 2.42
N PHE A 36 -8.00 4.42 1.35
CA PHE A 36 -7.39 4.70 0.05
C PHE A 36 -6.53 5.97 0.07
N LYS A 37 -6.99 7.05 0.71
CA LYS A 37 -6.21 8.30 0.82
C LYS A 37 -4.85 8.06 1.47
N ILE A 38 -4.83 7.31 2.58
CA ILE A 38 -3.58 6.96 3.28
C ILE A 38 -2.68 6.09 2.38
N LEU A 39 -3.23 5.06 1.75
CA LEU A 39 -2.48 4.19 0.84
C LEU A 39 -1.85 4.98 -0.31
N ASN A 40 -2.65 5.78 -1.00
CA ASN A 40 -2.24 6.55 -2.16
C ASN A 40 -1.15 7.57 -1.83
N THR A 41 -1.28 8.26 -0.71
CA THR A 41 -0.39 9.36 -0.38
C THR A 41 0.88 8.94 0.35
N SER A 42 0.84 7.82 1.08
CA SER A 42 1.92 7.45 1.99
C SER A 42 2.44 6.03 1.79
N CYS A 43 1.59 5.03 1.57
CA CYS A 43 2.06 3.65 1.44
C CYS A 43 2.64 3.39 0.05
N PHE A 44 2.00 3.89 -1.00
CA PHE A 44 2.42 3.69 -2.40
C PHE A 44 3.71 4.41 -2.78
N SER A 45 4.22 5.30 -1.92
CA SER A 45 5.54 5.89 -2.11
C SER A 45 6.61 4.79 -2.19
N CYS A 46 6.55 3.80 -1.29
CA CYS A 46 7.44 2.64 -1.23
C CYS A 46 6.81 1.40 -1.89
N HIS A 47 5.54 1.13 -1.59
CA HIS A 47 4.77 0.01 -2.15
C HIS A 47 4.13 0.40 -3.48
N ASN A 48 4.95 0.71 -4.47
CA ASN A 48 4.47 1.24 -5.75
C ASN A 48 3.52 0.23 -6.45
N PRO A 49 2.28 0.63 -6.78
CA PRO A 49 1.32 -0.24 -7.46
C PRO A 49 1.64 -0.45 -8.95
N ASN A 50 2.50 0.38 -9.55
CA ASN A 50 2.91 0.21 -10.93
C ASN A 50 3.85 -1.01 -11.08
N PRO A 51 3.46 -2.06 -11.83
CA PRO A 51 4.30 -3.24 -12.02
C PRO A 51 5.61 -2.95 -12.75
N GLN A 52 5.68 -1.85 -13.51
CA GLN A 52 6.87 -1.41 -14.26
C GLN A 52 7.87 -0.62 -13.40
N ASN A 53 7.63 -0.46 -12.10
CA ASN A 53 8.54 0.27 -11.22
C ASN A 53 9.91 -0.42 -11.13
N LYS A 54 10.95 0.21 -11.68
CA LYS A 54 12.33 -0.31 -11.69
C LYS A 54 13.05 -0.13 -10.35
N THR A 55 12.62 0.82 -9.51
CA THR A 55 13.22 1.12 -8.21
C THR A 55 12.39 0.54 -7.06
N LYS A 56 12.25 -0.79 -7.03
CA LYS A 56 11.54 -1.48 -5.93
C LYS A 56 12.32 -1.37 -4.62
N VAL A 57 11.72 -0.73 -3.62
CA VAL A 57 12.25 -0.61 -2.23
C VAL A 57 11.35 -1.32 -1.21
N ALA A 58 10.27 -1.95 -1.67
CA ALA A 58 9.32 -2.71 -0.87
C ALA A 58 8.54 -3.67 -1.79
N PRO A 59 7.83 -4.68 -1.27
CA PRO A 59 6.91 -5.50 -2.06
C PRO A 59 5.75 -4.65 -2.60
N SER A 60 5.18 -5.06 -3.73
CA SER A 60 4.02 -4.41 -4.35
C SER A 60 2.74 -4.63 -3.53
N PRO A 61 1.73 -3.76 -3.66
CA PRO A 61 0.42 -3.93 -3.02
C PRO A 61 -0.25 -5.26 -3.38
N LYS A 62 -0.10 -5.71 -4.65
CA LYS A 62 -0.57 -7.02 -5.12
C LYS A 62 0.05 -8.16 -4.32
N GLU A 63 1.38 -8.18 -4.19
CA GLU A 63 2.11 -9.22 -3.45
C GLU A 63 1.68 -9.24 -1.98
N ILE A 64 1.54 -8.06 -1.35
CA ILE A 64 1.10 -7.94 0.05
C ILE A 64 -0.30 -8.52 0.23
N LYS A 65 -1.25 -8.08 -0.59
CA LYS A 65 -2.64 -8.54 -0.47
C LYS A 65 -2.74 -10.05 -0.65
N LEU A 66 -2.08 -10.61 -1.66
CA LEU A 66 -2.06 -12.05 -1.89
C LEU A 66 -1.44 -12.80 -0.70
N ALA A 67 -0.35 -12.30 -0.13
CA ALA A 67 0.28 -12.93 1.04
C ALA A 67 -0.68 -12.99 2.24
N TYR A 68 -1.41 -11.90 2.53
CA TYR A 68 -2.40 -11.90 3.59
C TYR A 68 -3.60 -12.80 3.28
N LEU A 69 -4.17 -12.75 2.08
CA LEU A 69 -5.34 -13.58 1.70
C LEU A 69 -5.02 -15.07 1.62
N ASN A 70 -3.77 -15.43 1.37
CA ASN A 70 -3.32 -16.82 1.40
C ASN A 70 -3.22 -17.37 2.83
N LYS A 71 -2.91 -16.50 3.81
CA LYS A 71 -2.74 -16.90 5.21
C LYS A 71 -4.04 -16.76 6.02
N TYR A 72 -4.81 -15.70 5.77
CA TYR A 72 -6.01 -15.35 6.51
C TYR A 72 -7.18 -15.24 5.53
N THR A 73 -8.19 -16.08 5.73
CA THR A 73 -9.37 -16.15 4.85
C THR A 73 -10.53 -15.27 5.32
N ASP A 74 -10.50 -14.84 6.58
CA ASP A 74 -11.46 -13.94 7.19
C ASP A 74 -10.84 -12.55 7.45
N PHE A 75 -11.70 -11.55 7.56
CA PHE A 75 -11.28 -10.17 7.71
C PHE A 75 -10.69 -9.87 9.09
N ASP A 76 -11.16 -10.52 10.15
CA ASP A 76 -10.72 -10.25 11.51
C ASP A 76 -9.26 -10.64 11.70
N ASN A 77 -8.87 -11.85 11.25
CA ASN A 77 -7.47 -12.29 11.26
C ASN A 77 -6.59 -11.42 10.34
N PHE A 78 -7.10 -11.03 9.16
CA PHE A 78 -6.41 -10.12 8.26
C PHE A 78 -6.11 -8.79 8.96
N LEU A 79 -7.12 -8.18 9.58
CA LEU A 79 -7.06 -6.89 10.24
C LEU A 79 -6.11 -6.93 11.44
N GLU A 80 -6.28 -7.92 12.33
CA GLU A 80 -5.46 -8.08 13.52
C GLU A 80 -3.97 -8.12 13.17
N HIS A 81 -3.60 -9.00 12.23
CA HIS A 81 -2.19 -9.18 11.87
C HIS A 81 -1.63 -8.03 11.04
N PHE A 82 -2.45 -7.39 10.19
CA PHE A 82 -2.06 -6.20 9.45
C PHE A 82 -1.75 -5.03 10.41
N VAL A 83 -2.65 -4.77 11.36
CA VAL A 83 -2.46 -3.71 12.36
C VAL A 83 -1.25 -4.03 13.24
N ALA A 84 -1.11 -5.27 13.72
CA ALA A 84 0.00 -5.67 14.58
C ALA A 84 1.37 -5.45 13.92
N PHE A 85 1.51 -5.76 12.63
CA PHE A 85 2.75 -5.50 11.89
C PHE A 85 3.01 -3.99 11.77
N GLN A 86 2.01 -3.17 11.48
CA GLN A 86 2.19 -1.73 11.29
C GLN A 86 2.49 -0.99 12.61
N GLU A 87 1.95 -1.46 13.72
CA GLU A 87 2.20 -0.90 15.05
C GLU A 87 3.58 -1.28 15.60
N ASN A 88 4.07 -2.47 15.26
CA ASN A 88 5.37 -2.97 15.68
C ASN A 88 6.04 -3.80 14.58
N PRO A 89 6.63 -3.16 13.54
CA PRO A 89 7.24 -3.89 12.44
C PRO A 89 8.45 -4.69 12.90
N LEU A 90 8.35 -6.02 12.88
CA LEU A 90 9.44 -6.95 13.15
C LEU A 90 9.48 -8.03 12.07
N LYS A 91 10.65 -8.66 11.85
CA LYS A 91 10.72 -9.79 10.92
C LYS A 91 9.81 -10.94 11.37
N ALA A 92 9.75 -11.20 12.68
CA ALA A 92 8.99 -12.30 13.26
C ALA A 92 7.46 -12.19 13.09
N ASN A 93 6.93 -10.97 12.92
CA ASN A 93 5.51 -10.73 12.69
C ASN A 93 5.22 -10.20 11.28
N ALA A 94 6.19 -10.22 10.37
CA ALA A 94 5.98 -9.88 8.97
C ALA A 94 5.23 -11.00 8.26
N ILE A 95 4.20 -10.65 7.47
CA ILE A 95 3.52 -11.59 6.59
C ILE A 95 4.45 -12.15 5.49
N MET A 96 5.50 -11.40 5.15
CA MET A 96 6.50 -11.72 4.13
C MET A 96 7.91 -11.54 4.70
N PRO A 97 8.42 -12.48 5.51
CA PRO A 97 9.74 -12.35 6.15
C PRO A 97 10.89 -12.27 5.13
N GLU A 98 10.76 -12.95 3.99
CA GLU A 98 11.72 -12.86 2.87
C GLU A 98 11.77 -11.45 2.25
N ALA A 99 10.67 -10.70 2.28
CA ALA A 99 10.66 -9.31 1.85
C ALA A 99 11.42 -8.42 2.84
N VAL A 100 11.39 -8.75 4.14
CA VAL A 100 12.20 -8.07 5.15
C VAL A 100 13.68 -8.32 4.93
N ASP A 101 14.08 -9.55 4.58
CA ASP A 101 15.48 -9.85 4.24
C ASP A 101 15.95 -9.09 3.00
N LYS A 102 15.08 -8.96 2.00
CA LYS A 102 15.40 -8.31 0.73
C LYS A 102 15.40 -6.78 0.79
N TYR A 103 14.45 -6.18 1.50
CA TYR A 103 14.19 -4.74 1.47
C TYR A 103 14.49 -4.03 2.79
N GLY A 104 14.74 -4.79 3.85
CA GLY A 104 14.75 -4.28 5.22
C GLY A 104 13.36 -4.21 5.83
N ILE A 105 13.30 -3.95 7.13
CA ILE A 105 12.04 -3.84 7.86
C ILE A 105 11.31 -2.53 7.51
N MET A 106 9.98 -2.61 7.34
CA MET A 106 9.15 -1.42 7.11
C MET A 106 9.22 -0.49 8.33
N PRO A 107 9.48 0.82 8.17
CA PRO A 107 9.49 1.74 9.30
C PRO A 107 8.07 2.00 9.84
N LYS A 108 7.95 2.17 11.16
CA LYS A 108 6.70 2.59 11.80
C LYS A 108 6.32 4.01 11.38
N LEU A 109 5.20 4.15 10.67
CA LEU A 109 4.79 5.44 10.09
C LEU A 109 4.04 6.33 11.08
N GLY A 110 3.34 5.77 12.08
CA GLY A 110 2.66 6.53 13.14
C GLY A 110 1.18 6.79 12.90
N TYR A 111 0.53 5.96 12.09
CA TYR A 111 -0.94 5.96 11.93
C TYR A 111 -1.63 5.42 13.19
N THR A 112 -2.84 5.92 13.46
CA THR A 112 -3.68 5.38 14.53
C THR A 112 -4.27 4.02 14.14
N LYS A 113 -4.81 3.28 15.12
CA LYS A 113 -5.44 1.99 14.87
C LYS A 113 -6.66 2.11 13.94
N GLU A 114 -7.43 3.19 14.08
CA GLU A 114 -8.60 3.49 13.25
C GLU A 114 -8.18 3.69 11.79
N GLN A 115 -7.13 4.49 11.57
CA GLN A 115 -6.53 4.72 10.24
C GLN A 115 -5.99 3.42 9.63
N LEU A 116 -5.30 2.59 10.42
CA LEU A 116 -4.80 1.29 9.97
C LEU A 116 -5.95 0.32 9.66
N THR A 117 -7.06 0.40 10.38
CA THR A 117 -8.27 -0.38 10.13
C THR A 117 -8.92 0.02 8.80
N ALA A 118 -8.99 1.32 8.51
CA ALA A 118 -9.46 1.85 7.24
C ALA A 118 -8.58 1.36 6.06
N VAL A 119 -7.25 1.42 6.22
CA VAL A 119 -6.30 0.89 5.24
C VAL A 119 -6.49 -0.61 5.03
N ALA A 120 -6.59 -1.39 6.10
CA ALA A 120 -6.81 -2.84 6.03
C ALA A 120 -8.13 -3.17 5.32
N GLY A 121 -9.21 -2.46 5.66
CA GLY A 121 -10.51 -2.55 5.01
C GLY A 121 -10.40 -2.33 3.50
N TYR A 122 -9.77 -1.25 3.08
CA TYR A 122 -9.55 -0.97 1.66
C TYR A 122 -8.73 -2.06 0.95
N ILE A 123 -7.61 -2.50 1.53
CA ILE A 123 -6.78 -3.55 0.93
C ILE A 123 -7.60 -4.82 0.75
N TYR A 124 -8.31 -5.24 1.80
CA TYR A 124 -9.10 -6.47 1.78
C TYR A 124 -10.22 -6.42 0.73
N THR A 125 -11.00 -5.33 0.68
CA THR A 125 -12.22 -5.27 -0.14
C THR A 125 -12.01 -4.87 -1.60
N SER A 126 -10.91 -4.18 -1.92
CA SER A 126 -10.55 -3.77 -3.28
C SER A 126 -10.19 -4.97 -4.17
N ASN A 127 -9.73 -4.72 -5.39
CA ASN A 127 -9.20 -5.73 -6.33
C ASN A 127 -7.70 -5.52 -6.61
N LEU A 128 -6.94 -5.00 -5.64
CA LEU A 128 -5.49 -4.73 -5.74
C LEU A 128 -4.64 -5.91 -6.23
N GLU A 129 -5.14 -7.13 -6.10
CA GLU A 129 -4.49 -8.36 -6.51
C GLU A 129 -4.55 -8.63 -8.03
N THR A 130 -5.39 -7.91 -8.77
CA THR A 130 -5.52 -8.10 -10.23
C THR A 130 -4.37 -7.45 -10.98
N ASP A 131 -3.94 -8.07 -12.09
CA ASP A 131 -2.82 -7.56 -12.91
C ASP A 131 -3.10 -6.21 -13.56
N ASP A 132 -4.36 -5.93 -13.85
CA ASP A 132 -4.83 -4.71 -14.50
C ASP A 132 -5.24 -3.63 -13.51
N TRP A 133 -5.18 -3.88 -12.19
CA TRP A 133 -5.68 -2.96 -11.17
C TRP A 133 -5.09 -1.56 -11.32
N PHE A 134 -3.77 -1.46 -11.49
CA PHE A 134 -3.07 -0.18 -11.62
C PHE A 134 -3.46 0.57 -12.89
N ALA A 135 -3.71 -0.14 -14.00
CA ALA A 135 -4.04 0.48 -15.28
C ALA A 135 -5.52 0.87 -15.37
N VAL A 136 -6.42 0.10 -14.74
CA VAL A 136 -7.87 0.20 -14.92
C VAL A 136 -8.58 0.74 -13.69
N SER A 137 -8.31 0.18 -12.52
CA SER A 137 -9.05 0.49 -11.29
C SER A 137 -8.48 1.70 -10.57
N TYR A 138 -7.14 1.79 -10.47
CA TYR A 138 -6.47 2.87 -9.76
C TYR A 138 -6.85 4.28 -10.24
N PRO A 139 -6.94 4.59 -11.55
CA PRO A 139 -7.41 5.92 -12.00
C PRO A 139 -8.85 6.24 -11.54
N LYS A 140 -9.73 5.22 -11.51
CA LYS A 140 -11.12 5.38 -11.06
C LYS A 140 -11.19 5.57 -9.54
N GLU A 141 -10.39 4.83 -8.78
CA GLU A 141 -10.30 4.95 -7.32
C GLU A 141 -9.74 6.32 -6.92
N ARG A 142 -8.73 6.81 -7.66
CA ARG A 142 -8.21 8.17 -7.56
C ARG A 142 -9.29 9.21 -7.79
N GLU A 143 -10.08 9.04 -8.84
CA GLU A 143 -11.18 9.93 -9.15
C GLU A 143 -12.27 9.91 -8.07
N LYS A 144 -12.60 8.72 -7.56
CA LYS A 144 -13.63 8.50 -6.55
C LYS A 144 -13.26 9.11 -5.21
N TYR A 145 -12.07 8.78 -4.68
CA TYR A 145 -11.72 9.06 -3.29
C TYR A 145 -10.86 10.32 -3.09
N LEU A 146 -10.33 10.92 -4.17
CA LEU A 146 -9.50 12.13 -4.06
C LEU A 146 -10.19 13.40 -4.56
N LYS A 147 -11.42 13.31 -5.12
CA LYS A 147 -12.22 14.49 -5.41
C LYS A 147 -12.76 15.07 -4.09
N THR A 148 -12.47 16.35 -3.85
CA THR A 148 -12.66 17.03 -2.56
C THR A 148 -14.08 17.53 -2.35
N ASN A 149 -14.61 17.30 -1.13
CA ASN A 149 -15.40 18.28 -0.36
C ASN A 149 -15.53 17.79 1.09
N THR A 150 -14.39 17.75 1.81
CA THR A 150 -14.40 17.47 3.25
C THR A 150 -13.64 18.60 3.94
N GLU A 151 -14.33 19.34 4.82
CA GLU A 151 -13.71 20.28 5.75
C GLU A 151 -12.80 19.49 6.71
N ASN A 152 -11.56 19.25 6.31
CA ASN A 152 -10.59 18.62 7.18
C ASN A 152 -10.10 19.64 8.21
N ASN A 153 -10.09 19.26 9.48
CA ASN A 153 -9.54 20.07 10.57
C ASN A 153 -8.06 20.41 10.26
N PRO A 154 -7.57 21.66 10.47
CA PRO A 154 -6.18 22.02 10.31
C PRO A 154 -5.17 21.07 10.98
N LEU A 155 -5.53 20.48 12.13
CA LEU A 155 -4.70 19.47 12.81
C LEU A 155 -4.51 18.21 11.94
N GLU A 156 -5.59 17.69 11.38
CA GLU A 156 -5.58 16.50 10.52
C GLU A 156 -4.79 16.76 9.23
N ILE A 157 -4.97 17.96 8.65
CA ILE A 157 -4.19 18.42 7.49
C ILE A 157 -2.68 18.42 7.85
N GLY A 158 -2.32 19.03 8.98
CA GLY A 158 -0.93 19.09 9.44
C GLY A 158 -0.32 17.72 9.68
N GLN A 159 -1.06 16.80 10.32
CA GLN A 159 -0.63 15.42 10.53
C GLN A 159 -0.42 14.69 9.20
N ASN A 160 -1.36 14.79 8.26
CA ASN A 160 -1.25 14.16 6.95
C ASN A 160 -0.03 14.67 6.17
N ILE A 161 0.21 15.99 6.17
CA ILE A 161 1.41 16.58 5.54
C ILE A 161 2.70 16.04 6.17
N ALA A 162 2.75 15.96 7.50
CA ALA A 162 3.93 15.46 8.22
C ALA A 162 4.19 13.97 7.90
N LEU A 163 3.16 13.13 7.91
CA LEU A 163 3.27 11.69 7.61
C LEU A 163 3.66 11.42 6.15
N GLN A 164 3.06 12.15 5.20
CA GLN A 164 3.43 12.08 3.78
C GLN A 164 4.88 12.50 3.56
N THR A 165 5.29 13.61 4.16
CA THR A 165 6.67 14.11 4.10
C THR A 165 7.63 13.05 4.65
N LYS A 166 7.33 12.48 5.82
CA LYS A 166 8.13 11.39 6.43
C LYS A 166 8.26 10.19 5.49
N SER A 167 7.17 9.80 4.83
CA SER A 167 7.17 8.69 3.87
C SER A 167 8.05 8.97 2.66
N ILE A 168 7.93 10.15 2.06
CA ILE A 168 8.74 10.57 0.89
C ILE A 168 10.22 10.66 1.25
N LEU A 169 10.56 11.28 2.39
CA LEU A 169 11.95 11.38 2.86
C LEU A 169 12.53 9.99 3.15
N GLY A 170 11.75 9.14 3.83
CA GLY A 170 12.14 7.75 4.10
C GLY A 170 12.41 6.97 2.81
N LYS A 171 11.52 7.05 1.83
CA LYS A 171 11.71 6.42 0.51
C LYS A 171 12.99 6.90 -0.16
N ASN A 172 13.22 8.21 -0.21
CA ASN A 172 14.39 8.79 -0.87
C ASN A 172 15.68 8.37 -0.17
N LEU A 173 15.68 8.35 1.16
CA LEU A 173 16.80 7.85 1.97
C LEU A 173 17.07 6.37 1.69
N LEU A 174 16.06 5.51 1.73
CA LEU A 174 16.19 4.08 1.45
C LEU A 174 16.72 3.83 0.02
N ASN A 175 16.25 4.61 -0.96
CA ASN A 175 16.76 4.54 -2.32
C ASN A 175 18.22 5.00 -2.42
N ALA A 176 18.61 6.06 -1.69
CA ALA A 176 19.99 6.53 -1.64
C ALA A 176 20.91 5.47 -1.02
N ILE A 177 20.51 4.85 0.09
CA ILE A 177 21.25 3.75 0.72
C ILE A 177 21.41 2.58 -0.27
N LYS A 178 20.33 2.20 -0.96
CA LYS A 178 20.34 1.10 -1.93
C LYS A 178 21.28 1.37 -3.11
N THR A 179 21.35 2.60 -3.59
CA THR A 179 22.06 2.96 -4.84
C THR A 179 23.48 3.47 -4.60
N LYS A 180 23.76 4.07 -3.44
CA LYS A 180 25.02 4.76 -3.13
C LYS A 180 25.70 4.27 -1.85
N GLY A 181 25.11 3.29 -1.14
CA GLY A 181 25.58 2.85 0.17
C GLY A 181 25.24 3.85 1.29
N THR A 182 25.55 3.46 2.53
CA THR A 182 25.27 4.26 3.73
C THR A 182 26.05 5.58 3.75
N GLU A 183 27.34 5.54 3.38
CA GLU A 183 28.18 6.74 3.27
C GLU A 183 27.65 7.70 2.18
N GLY A 184 27.26 7.18 1.02
CA GLY A 184 26.68 7.98 -0.05
C GLY A 184 25.31 8.58 0.32
N ALA A 185 24.55 7.93 1.20
CA ALA A 185 23.27 8.46 1.70
C ALA A 185 23.42 9.63 2.68
N VAL A 186 24.59 9.80 3.31
CA VAL A 186 24.91 10.99 4.14
C VAL A 186 24.72 12.26 3.32
N SER A 187 25.16 12.27 2.05
CA SER A 187 24.95 13.42 1.16
C SER A 187 23.48 13.82 0.96
N PHE A 188 22.53 12.89 1.10
CA PHE A 188 21.09 13.20 1.04
C PHE A 188 20.59 13.92 2.29
N LEU A 189 21.15 13.60 3.46
CA LEU A 189 20.81 14.23 4.74
C LEU A 189 21.46 15.61 4.89
N PHE A 190 22.62 15.81 4.24
CA PHE A 190 23.44 17.01 4.37
C PHE A 190 23.50 17.87 3.10
N TYR A 191 22.73 17.56 2.05
CA TYR A 191 22.72 18.39 0.84
C TYR A 191 22.31 19.83 1.22
N PRO A 192 23.17 20.85 0.98
CA PRO A 192 22.80 22.22 1.23
C PRO A 192 21.56 22.54 0.40
N ARG A 193 20.61 23.22 1.03
CA ARG A 193 19.31 23.64 0.50
C ARG A 193 19.52 24.62 -0.68
N HIS A 194 20.08 24.16 -1.80
CA HIS A 194 20.28 24.98 -2.98
C HIS A 194 18.98 25.04 -3.77
N THR A 195 18.43 26.25 -3.76
CA THR A 195 17.42 26.79 -4.66
C THR A 195 16.13 25.99 -4.76
N ILE A 196 15.26 26.20 -3.78
CA ILE A 196 13.83 26.37 -4.11
C ILE A 196 13.81 27.45 -5.20
N ASN A 197 13.39 27.07 -6.40
CA ASN A 197 13.24 27.97 -7.52
C ASN A 197 12.46 29.21 -7.04
N ARG A 198 13.15 30.34 -6.99
CA ARG A 198 12.66 31.62 -6.49
C ARG A 198 11.79 32.24 -7.58
N GLN A 199 10.67 31.59 -7.93
CA GLN A 199 9.64 32.22 -8.76
C GLN A 199 8.73 33.14 -7.92
N TYR A 200 8.82 33.07 -6.60
CA TYR A 200 8.23 34.06 -5.69
C TYR A 200 9.31 34.58 -4.73
N GLY A 201 9.65 35.85 -4.90
CA GLY A 201 10.77 36.52 -4.26
C GLY A 201 10.63 36.62 -2.75
N CYS A 202 11.51 35.92 -2.03
CA CYS A 202 11.91 36.32 -0.69
C CYS A 202 13.43 36.29 -0.62
N SER A 203 14.01 37.48 -0.72
CA SER A 203 15.44 37.73 -0.56
C SER A 203 15.73 37.95 0.92
N LEU A 204 16.33 36.96 1.58
CA LEU A 204 17.11 37.22 2.77
C LEU A 204 18.51 36.70 2.49
N GLU A 205 19.36 37.61 2.02
CA GLU A 205 20.81 37.44 2.07
C GLU A 205 21.21 37.45 3.54
N ARG A 206 21.93 36.42 3.98
CA ARG A 206 22.63 36.47 5.27
C ARG A 206 24.07 36.87 5.00
N PRO A 207 24.61 37.86 5.72
CA PRO A 207 26.04 38.11 5.73
C PRO A 207 26.72 36.95 6.48
N TYR A 208 27.85 36.55 5.90
CA TYR A 208 28.90 35.61 6.31
C TYR A 208 28.72 34.85 7.63
#